data_AF-A0A661HHE9-F1
#
_entry.id   AF-A0A661HHE9-F1
#
_cell.length_a   1.000
_cell.length_b   1.000
_cell.length_c   1.000
_cell.angle_alpha   90.00
_cell.angle_beta   90.00
_cell.angle_gamma   90.00
#
_symmetry.space_group_name_H-M   'P 1'
#
loop_
_entity.id
_entity.type
_entity.pdbx_description
1 polymer ?
#
loop_
_entity_poly.entity_id
_entity_poly.type
_entity_poly.pdbx_seq_one_letter_code
_entity_poly.pdbx_strand_id
1 'polypeptide(L)'
;MERNTVERLPILYGLSKKGKVKEWSISVYDSSYPTIIVMHGYQDGKKQVDKKEIKVGKNIGRSNETSPWEQALSQAKSTWNKKKDNNYYEVLPKKEDMVKLPMLALEYSKRGHAIVFPCYAQPKFNGIRCTAVMDSGGIIKFFSRKGKEFTVLNHLSSHLIGVMEPGDILDGELYNHDLTFQQITAAVKREKSTNPLTESIEYHVYDICDEDRDFDQRNEALYARIQDHEDNPIKRVSTKWILNEEQLIEYHEWLTSEGYEGTMVRNLKGGYMFQHRSENLQKIKDFMDEEFDIIGGQGGQGRAENQCTFKCVTHDGKEFDVRCVGTDSDREEQLRNLPDYIGEELTVKFQNYSDDGIPIFPVGIEIRSYE
;
A
#
# COMPACT_ATOMS: atom_id res chain seq x y z
N MET A 1 -46.28 -11.23 -1.20
CA MET A 1 -44.98 -10.72 -1.69
C MET A 1 -44.55 -9.66 -0.71
N GLU A 2 -43.85 -10.06 0.36
CA GLU A 2 -43.23 -9.08 1.25
C GLU A 2 -42.23 -8.28 0.42
N ARG A 3 -42.38 -6.96 0.39
CA ARG A 3 -41.40 -6.08 -0.21
C ARG A 3 -40.19 -6.13 0.72
N ASN A 4 -39.21 -6.97 0.40
CA ASN A 4 -37.90 -6.94 1.05
C ASN A 4 -37.43 -5.48 1.10
N THR A 5 -37.20 -4.94 2.29
CA THR A 5 -36.62 -3.60 2.44
C THR A 5 -35.26 -3.59 1.73
N VAL A 6 -35.02 -2.58 0.90
CA VAL A 6 -33.75 -2.44 0.18
C VAL A 6 -33.17 -1.07 0.48
N GLU A 7 -32.01 -1.06 1.13
CA GLU A 7 -31.21 0.16 1.27
C GLU A 7 -30.19 0.23 0.13
N ARG A 8 -30.14 1.35 -0.59
CA ARG A 8 -29.20 1.56 -1.70
C ARG A 8 -28.36 2.80 -1.46
N LEU A 9 -27.05 2.65 -1.54
CA LEU A 9 -26.14 3.80 -1.54
C LEU A 9 -25.98 4.33 -2.98
N PRO A 10 -25.61 5.62 -3.15
CA PRO A 10 -25.39 6.20 -4.46
C PRO A 10 -24.41 5.37 -5.30
N ILE A 11 -24.69 5.25 -6.60
CA ILE A 11 -23.79 4.58 -7.54
C ILE A 11 -22.49 5.37 -7.62
N LEU A 12 -21.38 4.66 -7.71
CA LEU A 12 -20.06 5.24 -7.88
C LEU A 12 -19.48 4.91 -9.25
N TYR A 13 -18.78 5.88 -9.82
CA TYR A 13 -18.14 5.80 -11.13
C TYR A 13 -16.63 5.97 -11.00
N GLY A 14 -15.87 5.30 -11.87
CA GLY A 14 -14.43 5.50 -11.98
C GLY A 14 -13.96 5.25 -13.41
N LEU A 15 -12.74 5.67 -13.75
CA LEU A 15 -12.17 5.45 -15.08
C LEU A 15 -11.13 4.32 -15.07
N SER A 16 -11.05 3.58 -16.17
CA SER A 16 -9.89 2.73 -16.47
C SER A 16 -8.76 3.56 -17.08
N LYS A 17 -7.56 2.96 -17.19
CA LYS A 17 -6.41 3.60 -17.86
C LYS A 17 -6.72 4.07 -19.29
N LYS A 18 -7.61 3.36 -19.99
CA LYS A 18 -8.03 3.68 -21.36
C LYS A 18 -9.26 4.62 -21.41
N GLY A 19 -9.68 5.18 -20.28
CA GLY A 19 -10.83 6.09 -20.20
C GLY A 19 -12.20 5.40 -20.23
N LYS A 20 -12.29 4.05 -20.24
CA LYS A 20 -13.59 3.37 -20.11
C LYS A 20 -14.17 3.58 -18.71
N VAL A 21 -15.47 3.86 -18.64
CA VAL A 21 -16.21 4.07 -17.40
C VAL A 21 -16.47 2.73 -16.70
N LYS A 22 -16.10 2.67 -15.42
CA LYS A 22 -16.42 1.60 -14.48
C LYS A 22 -17.58 2.08 -13.62
N GLU A 23 -18.52 1.20 -13.37
CA GLU A 23 -19.66 1.42 -12.47
C GLU A 23 -19.52 0.48 -11.27
N TRP A 24 -19.88 0.98 -10.09
CA TRP A 24 -19.89 0.23 -8.85
C TRP A 24 -21.09 0.63 -8.01
N SER A 25 -21.85 -0.34 -7.52
CA SER A 25 -22.98 -0.10 -6.62
C SER A 25 -22.99 -1.10 -5.48
N ILE A 26 -23.61 -0.69 -4.37
CA ILE A 26 -23.80 -1.53 -3.20
C ILE A 26 -25.20 -1.30 -2.63
N SER A 27 -25.83 -2.39 -2.20
CA SER A 27 -27.17 -2.36 -1.63
C SER A 27 -27.30 -3.43 -0.55
N VAL A 28 -28.18 -3.21 0.41
CA VAL A 28 -28.51 -4.16 1.46
C VAL A 28 -29.95 -4.60 1.30
N TYR A 29 -30.15 -5.91 1.19
CA TYR A 29 -31.45 -6.53 1.01
C TYR A 29 -31.87 -7.20 2.31
N ASP A 30 -33.09 -6.91 2.73
CA ASP A 30 -33.73 -7.63 3.81
C ASP A 30 -34.21 -8.98 3.28
N SER A 31 -33.76 -10.06 3.90
CA SER A 31 -34.12 -11.44 3.54
C SER A 31 -34.00 -12.31 4.79
N SER A 32 -33.99 -13.64 4.67
CA SER A 32 -33.77 -14.52 5.84
C SER A 32 -32.53 -14.13 6.66
N TYR A 33 -31.49 -13.62 5.98
CA TYR A 33 -30.42 -12.83 6.60
C TYR A 33 -30.18 -11.54 5.79
N PRO A 34 -29.90 -10.39 6.44
CA PRO A 34 -29.49 -9.18 5.74
C PRO A 34 -28.32 -9.45 4.80
N THR A 35 -28.51 -9.16 3.51
CA THR A 35 -27.54 -9.51 2.47
C THR A 35 -27.00 -8.25 1.80
N ILE A 36 -25.69 -8.05 1.89
CA ILE A 36 -24.98 -7.02 1.14
C ILE A 36 -24.72 -7.54 -0.27
N ILE A 37 -25.17 -6.80 -1.27
CA ILE A 37 -24.92 -7.09 -2.68
C ILE A 37 -24.08 -5.96 -3.26
N VAL A 38 -22.95 -6.32 -3.87
CA VAL A 38 -22.08 -5.40 -4.60
C VAL A 38 -22.11 -5.77 -6.07
N MET A 39 -22.41 -4.79 -6.93
CA MET A 39 -22.34 -4.95 -8.38
C MET A 39 -21.22 -4.09 -8.94
N HIS A 40 -20.40 -4.64 -9.84
CA HIS A 40 -19.28 -3.89 -10.42
C HIS A 40 -18.89 -4.37 -11.81
N GLY A 41 -18.36 -3.45 -12.61
CA GLY A 41 -17.89 -3.76 -13.97
C GLY A 41 -17.71 -2.50 -14.79
N TYR A 42 -17.49 -2.67 -16.10
CA TYR A 42 -17.63 -1.56 -17.03
C TYR A 42 -19.10 -1.20 -17.20
N GLN A 43 -19.40 0.09 -17.38
CA GLN A 43 -20.78 0.57 -17.55
C GLN A 43 -21.48 -0.15 -18.71
N ASP A 44 -20.77 -0.32 -19.84
CA ASP A 44 -21.26 -1.00 -21.04
C ASP A 44 -20.91 -2.51 -21.08
N GLY A 45 -20.49 -3.08 -19.94
CA GLY A 45 -20.04 -4.47 -19.85
C GLY A 45 -20.94 -5.33 -18.96
N LYS A 46 -20.71 -6.65 -19.00
CA LYS A 46 -21.31 -7.58 -18.05
C LYS A 46 -20.81 -7.24 -16.63
N LYS A 47 -21.73 -6.98 -15.71
CA LYS A 47 -21.43 -6.68 -14.31
C LYS A 47 -21.27 -7.97 -13.52
N GLN A 48 -20.24 -8.02 -12.68
CA GLN A 48 -20.07 -9.05 -11.66
C GLN A 48 -20.92 -8.70 -10.44
N VAL A 49 -21.36 -9.73 -9.72
CA VAL A 49 -22.18 -9.59 -8.52
C VAL A 49 -21.52 -10.38 -7.40
N ASP A 50 -21.18 -9.69 -6.31
CA ASP A 50 -20.71 -10.28 -5.06
C ASP A 50 -21.83 -10.19 -4.02
N LYS A 51 -22.02 -11.25 -3.23
CA LYS A 51 -23.02 -11.30 -2.17
C LYS A 51 -22.36 -11.67 -0.85
N LYS A 52 -22.82 -11.06 0.24
CA LYS A 52 -22.38 -11.37 1.60
C LYS A 52 -23.57 -11.33 2.55
N GLU A 53 -23.88 -12.45 3.18
CA GLU A 53 -24.90 -12.54 4.23
C GLU A 53 -24.31 -12.12 5.58
N ILE A 54 -25.07 -11.34 6.34
CA ILE A 54 -24.75 -10.96 7.72
C ILE A 54 -25.68 -11.75 8.63
N LYS A 55 -25.16 -12.83 9.21
CA LYS A 55 -25.93 -13.75 10.04
C LYS A 55 -26.02 -13.33 11.50
N VAL A 56 -25.03 -12.57 11.96
CA VAL A 56 -24.89 -12.15 13.37
C VAL A 56 -24.58 -10.67 13.46
N GLY A 57 -25.10 -10.07 14.53
CA GLY A 57 -24.76 -8.72 14.97
C GLY A 57 -23.35 -8.63 15.56
N LYS A 58 -22.96 -7.45 16.03
CA LYS A 58 -21.66 -7.23 16.70
C LYS A 58 -21.89 -6.73 18.14
N ASN A 59 -20.96 -7.06 19.03
CA ASN A 59 -20.96 -6.64 20.44
C ASN A 59 -22.23 -7.04 21.21
N ILE A 60 -22.78 -8.22 20.92
CA ILE A 60 -23.97 -8.73 21.59
C ILE A 60 -23.78 -8.70 23.13
N GLY A 61 -24.73 -8.11 23.85
CA GLY A 61 -24.70 -7.92 25.29
C GLY A 61 -23.96 -6.67 25.79
N ARG A 62 -23.54 -5.75 24.90
CA ARG A 62 -22.91 -4.47 25.27
C ARG A 62 -23.79 -3.28 24.84
N SER A 63 -23.54 -2.10 25.40
CA SER A 63 -24.31 -0.87 25.08
C SER A 63 -24.22 -0.43 23.61
N ASN A 64 -23.24 -0.93 22.86
CA ASN A 64 -23.04 -0.69 21.44
C ASN A 64 -23.30 -1.94 20.59
N GLU A 65 -24.20 -2.81 21.06
CA GLU A 65 -24.71 -3.95 20.30
C GLU A 65 -25.35 -3.47 18.98
N THR A 66 -25.13 -4.24 17.92
CA THR A 66 -25.81 -4.04 16.63
C THR A 66 -26.53 -5.30 16.22
N SER A 67 -27.72 -5.15 15.64
CA SER A 67 -28.43 -6.22 14.95
C SER A 67 -27.70 -6.63 13.65
N PRO A 68 -28.00 -7.81 13.06
CA PRO A 68 -27.46 -8.18 11.75
C PRO A 68 -27.77 -7.14 10.65
N TRP A 69 -28.93 -6.48 10.72
CA TRP A 69 -29.33 -5.44 9.76
C TRP A 69 -28.49 -4.17 9.91
N GLU A 70 -28.37 -3.64 11.13
CA GLU A 70 -27.52 -2.47 11.41
C GLU A 70 -26.05 -2.74 11.05
N GLN A 71 -25.59 -3.96 11.32
CA GLN A 71 -24.25 -4.39 10.96
C GLN A 71 -24.06 -4.47 9.44
N ALA A 72 -25.08 -4.89 8.68
CA ALA A 72 -25.06 -4.90 7.22
C ALA A 72 -25.02 -3.48 6.63
N LEU A 73 -25.85 -2.57 7.15
CA LEU A 73 -25.87 -1.16 6.77
C LEU A 73 -24.52 -0.48 7.04
N SER A 74 -23.96 -0.69 8.23
CA SER A 74 -22.66 -0.14 8.63
C SER A 74 -21.52 -0.65 7.73
N GLN A 75 -21.48 -1.96 7.45
CA GLN A 75 -20.49 -2.54 6.54
C GLN A 75 -20.66 -2.03 5.10
N ALA A 76 -21.89 -1.91 4.62
CA ALA A 76 -22.17 -1.37 3.29
C ALA A 76 -21.69 0.08 3.16
N LYS A 77 -22.00 0.93 4.15
CA LYS A 77 -21.54 2.33 4.17
C LYS A 77 -20.03 2.45 4.26
N SER A 78 -19.38 1.64 5.10
CA SER A 78 -17.91 1.59 5.19
C SER A 78 -17.28 1.14 3.87
N THR A 79 -17.87 0.14 3.19
CA THR A 79 -17.37 -0.36 1.91
C THR A 79 -17.53 0.69 0.81
N TRP A 80 -18.65 1.41 0.79
CA TRP A 80 -18.91 2.53 -0.13
C TRP A 80 -17.94 3.69 0.09
N ASN A 81 -17.71 4.11 1.34
CA ASN A 81 -16.73 5.14 1.67
C ASN A 81 -15.31 4.71 1.23
N LYS A 82 -14.92 3.47 1.54
CA LYS A 82 -13.64 2.90 1.09
C LYS A 82 -13.53 2.88 -0.43
N LYS A 83 -14.64 2.70 -1.15
CA LYS A 83 -14.62 2.75 -2.61
C LYS A 83 -14.34 4.17 -3.11
N LYS A 84 -14.95 5.20 -2.50
CA LYS A 84 -14.63 6.61 -2.78
C LYS A 84 -13.17 6.94 -2.53
N ASP A 85 -12.61 6.46 -1.43
CA ASP A 85 -11.18 6.59 -1.10
C ASP A 85 -10.25 5.93 -2.15
N ASN A 86 -10.78 5.09 -3.05
CA ASN A 86 -10.06 4.45 -4.15
C ASN A 86 -10.44 5.05 -5.51
N ASN A 87 -10.62 6.38 -5.58
CA ASN A 87 -10.87 7.16 -6.80
C ASN A 87 -12.15 6.76 -7.54
N TYR A 88 -13.23 6.62 -6.77
CA TYR A 88 -14.59 6.48 -7.30
C TYR A 88 -15.44 7.65 -6.83
N TYR A 89 -16.30 8.15 -7.70
CA TYR A 89 -17.03 9.41 -7.53
C TYR A 89 -18.52 9.18 -7.73
N GLU A 90 -19.36 9.97 -7.06
CA GLU A 90 -20.83 9.88 -7.20
C GLU A 90 -21.32 10.43 -8.54
N VAL A 91 -20.44 11.16 -9.26
CA VAL A 91 -20.67 11.67 -10.61
C VAL A 91 -19.63 11.05 -11.56
N LEU A 92 -19.93 11.04 -12.86
CA LEU A 92 -18.98 10.57 -13.87
C LEU A 92 -17.72 11.45 -13.85
N PRO A 93 -16.55 10.91 -13.47
CA PRO A 93 -15.32 11.70 -13.48
C PRO A 93 -14.84 11.91 -14.91
N LYS A 94 -14.22 13.06 -15.16
CA LYS A 94 -13.45 13.31 -16.38
C LYS A 94 -12.03 12.79 -16.22
N LYS A 95 -11.28 12.73 -17.32
CA LYS A 95 -9.90 12.25 -17.31
C LYS A 95 -9.01 13.19 -16.47
N GLU A 96 -9.32 14.47 -16.48
CA GLU A 96 -8.60 15.52 -15.73
C GLU A 96 -8.86 15.41 -14.22
N ASP A 97 -10.00 14.81 -13.82
CA ASP A 97 -10.36 14.57 -12.42
C ASP A 97 -9.63 13.36 -11.82
N MET A 98 -8.92 12.57 -12.65
CA MET A 98 -8.20 11.40 -12.17
C MET A 98 -7.01 11.82 -11.32
N VAL A 99 -7.00 11.37 -10.06
CA VAL A 99 -5.85 11.55 -9.18
C VAL A 99 -4.61 10.93 -9.82
N LYS A 100 -3.59 11.75 -10.01
CA LYS A 100 -2.26 11.34 -10.49
C LYS A 100 -1.54 10.55 -9.40
N LEU A 101 -1.83 9.25 -9.29
CA LEU A 101 -1.13 8.38 -8.33
C LEU A 101 0.27 8.03 -8.83
N PRO A 102 1.23 7.87 -7.92
CA PRO A 102 2.62 7.82 -8.30
C PRO A 102 3.03 6.48 -8.93
N MET A 103 4.17 6.49 -9.63
CA MET A 103 4.76 5.35 -10.33
C MET A 103 5.19 4.23 -9.38
N LEU A 104 4.96 2.97 -9.73
CA LEU A 104 5.29 1.81 -8.90
C LEU A 104 6.50 1.05 -9.43
N ALA A 105 7.27 0.46 -8.52
CA ALA A 105 8.45 -0.32 -8.87
C ALA A 105 8.15 -1.79 -9.21
N LEU A 106 8.91 -2.36 -10.14
CA LEU A 106 9.05 -3.81 -10.33
C LEU A 106 10.12 -4.40 -9.39
N GLU A 107 10.18 -5.72 -9.26
CA GLU A 107 11.22 -6.41 -8.50
C GLU A 107 12.43 -6.69 -9.40
N TYR A 108 13.63 -6.29 -8.95
CA TYR A 108 14.84 -6.44 -9.74
C TYR A 108 15.17 -7.90 -10.05
N SER A 109 15.04 -8.80 -9.08
CA SER A 109 15.25 -10.24 -9.28
C SER A 109 14.38 -10.86 -10.39
N LYS A 110 13.26 -10.23 -10.75
CA LYS A 110 12.36 -10.69 -11.83
C LYS A 110 12.54 -9.93 -13.14
N ARG A 111 13.06 -8.70 -13.08
CA ARG A 111 13.03 -7.74 -14.20
C ARG A 111 14.36 -7.00 -14.42
N GLY A 112 15.44 -7.45 -13.79
CA GLY A 112 16.76 -6.79 -13.82
C GLY A 112 17.34 -6.67 -15.22
N HIS A 113 17.01 -7.60 -16.13
CA HIS A 113 17.37 -7.53 -17.55
C HIS A 113 16.84 -6.28 -18.28
N ALA A 114 15.83 -5.59 -17.73
CA ALA A 114 15.31 -4.33 -18.27
C ALA A 114 16.06 -3.09 -17.75
N ILE A 115 16.97 -3.25 -16.79
CA ILE A 115 17.88 -2.18 -16.38
C ILE A 115 19.04 -2.11 -17.37
N VAL A 116 19.29 -0.90 -17.87
CA VAL A 116 20.39 -0.59 -18.77
C VAL A 116 21.44 0.17 -17.95
N PHE A 117 22.66 -0.35 -17.89
CA PHE A 117 23.78 0.32 -17.26
C PHE A 117 24.48 1.28 -18.24
N PRO A 118 25.01 2.43 -17.77
CA PRO A 118 24.94 2.90 -16.38
C PRO A 118 23.51 3.26 -15.96
N CYS A 119 23.19 3.01 -14.70
CA CYS A 119 21.89 3.28 -14.09
C CYS A 119 22.04 4.15 -12.84
N TYR A 120 20.93 4.65 -12.30
CA TYR A 120 20.90 5.31 -11.00
C TYR A 120 20.41 4.37 -9.90
N ALA A 121 21.00 4.49 -8.71
CA ALA A 121 20.56 3.79 -7.52
C ALA A 121 20.32 4.77 -6.35
N GLN A 122 19.27 4.53 -5.58
CA GLN A 122 18.85 5.32 -4.42
C GLN A 122 18.57 4.39 -3.23
N PRO A 123 18.72 4.84 -1.97
CA PRO A 123 18.23 4.10 -0.82
C PRO A 123 16.75 3.78 -0.96
N LYS A 124 16.36 2.58 -0.58
CA LYS A 124 14.96 2.23 -0.38
C LYS A 124 14.62 2.46 1.09
N PHE A 125 13.77 3.46 1.32
CA PHE A 125 13.25 3.75 2.65
C PHE A 125 12.13 2.79 3.06
N ASN A 126 12.12 2.44 4.35
CA ASN A 126 11.00 1.78 5.02
C ASN A 126 10.10 2.84 5.70
N GLY A 127 9.53 3.74 4.90
CA GLY A 127 8.71 4.85 5.37
C GLY A 127 7.28 4.81 4.82
N ILE A 128 6.65 5.98 4.74
CA ILE A 128 5.32 6.15 4.13
C ILE A 128 5.40 7.05 2.91
N ARG A 129 5.23 6.46 1.72
CA ARG A 129 5.19 7.20 0.45
C ARG A 129 4.23 8.39 0.48
N CYS A 130 4.74 9.52 0.03
CA CYS A 130 4.02 10.78 -0.05
C CYS A 130 4.32 11.51 -1.36
N THR A 131 3.27 12.05 -1.98
CA THR A 131 3.38 13.03 -3.06
C THR A 131 2.94 14.40 -2.57
N ALA A 132 3.82 15.40 -2.64
CA ALA A 132 3.45 16.79 -2.44
C ALA A 132 3.00 17.40 -3.78
N VAL A 133 1.81 17.99 -3.80
CA VAL A 133 1.22 18.62 -5.00
C VAL A 133 1.02 20.10 -4.71
N MET A 134 1.56 20.97 -5.55
CA MET A 134 1.30 22.41 -5.48
C MET A 134 0.25 22.78 -6.54
N ASP A 135 -0.86 23.38 -6.12
CA ASP A 135 -1.88 23.86 -7.05
C ASP A 135 -1.49 25.20 -7.71
N SER A 136 -2.31 25.68 -8.65
CA SER A 136 -2.09 26.94 -9.36
C SER A 136 -2.09 28.17 -8.44
N GLY A 137 -2.66 28.07 -7.24
CA GLY A 137 -2.66 29.12 -6.22
C GLY A 137 -1.48 29.05 -5.26
N GLY A 138 -0.57 28.08 -5.43
CA GLY A 138 0.59 27.87 -4.56
C GLY A 138 0.27 27.08 -3.28
N ILE A 139 -0.92 26.50 -3.16
CA ILE A 139 -1.29 25.69 -1.99
C ILE A 139 -0.71 24.29 -2.17
N ILE A 140 0.03 23.84 -1.15
CA ILE A 140 0.64 22.50 -1.13
C ILE A 140 -0.25 21.54 -0.35
N LYS A 141 -0.48 20.36 -0.94
CA LYS A 141 -1.17 19.23 -0.30
C LYS A 141 -0.36 17.97 -0.43
N PHE A 142 -0.47 17.11 0.58
CA PHE A 142 0.28 15.86 0.67
C PHE A 142 -0.65 14.67 0.49
N PHE A 143 -0.29 13.73 -0.35
CA PHE A 143 -1.11 12.56 -0.63
C PHE A 143 -0.32 11.26 -0.47
N SER A 144 -0.96 10.28 0.15
CA SER A 144 -0.45 8.90 0.18
C SER A 144 -0.42 8.29 -1.22
N ARG A 145 0.26 7.14 -1.33
CA ARG A 145 0.27 6.30 -2.55
C ARG A 145 -1.10 6.04 -3.19
N LYS A 146 -2.19 6.03 -2.41
CA LYS A 146 -3.56 5.78 -2.90
C LYS A 146 -4.36 7.06 -3.17
N GLY A 147 -3.76 8.24 -3.00
CA GLY A 147 -4.41 9.53 -3.21
C GLY A 147 -5.17 10.05 -1.99
N LYS A 148 -5.04 9.41 -0.83
CA LYS A 148 -5.60 9.94 0.43
C LYS A 148 -4.72 11.05 0.97
N GLU A 149 -5.32 12.19 1.26
CA GLU A 149 -4.64 13.37 1.81
C GLU A 149 -4.12 13.13 3.23
N PHE A 150 -2.88 13.55 3.48
CA PHE A 150 -2.33 13.75 4.81
C PHE A 150 -2.62 15.17 5.27
N THR A 151 -3.18 15.30 6.47
CA THR A 151 -3.70 16.59 7.00
C THR A 151 -2.89 17.13 8.18
N VAL A 152 -1.84 16.41 8.58
CA VAL A 152 -1.02 16.69 9.78
C VAL A 152 0.38 17.18 9.44
N LEU A 153 0.77 17.21 8.17
CA LEU A 153 2.15 17.48 7.70
C LEU A 153 2.40 18.97 7.42
N ASN A 154 1.76 19.87 8.17
CA ASN A 154 1.82 21.30 7.88
C ASN A 154 3.22 21.89 8.07
N HIS A 155 4.04 21.27 8.91
CA HIS A 155 5.43 21.67 9.17
C HIS A 155 6.32 21.56 7.93
N LEU A 156 5.97 20.72 6.96
CA LEU A 156 6.70 20.56 5.71
C LEU A 156 6.38 21.64 4.67
N SER A 157 5.17 22.23 4.72
CA SER A 157 4.65 23.10 3.66
C SER A 157 5.52 24.33 3.42
N SER A 158 5.96 25.01 4.50
CA SER A 158 6.78 26.22 4.39
C SER A 158 8.11 25.98 3.68
N HIS A 159 8.73 24.82 3.91
CA HIS A 159 10.00 24.44 3.30
C HIS A 159 9.86 24.09 1.82
N LEU A 160 8.66 23.72 1.38
CA LEU A 160 8.39 23.38 -0.02
C LEU A 160 8.03 24.59 -0.90
N ILE A 161 7.63 25.72 -0.32
CA ILE A 161 7.27 26.94 -1.09
C ILE A 161 8.43 27.43 -1.96
N GLY A 162 9.67 27.33 -1.47
CA GLY A 162 10.87 27.73 -2.23
C GLY A 162 11.43 26.65 -3.17
N VAL A 163 10.86 25.45 -3.11
CA VAL A 163 11.34 24.25 -3.83
C VAL A 163 10.42 23.90 -5.01
N MET A 164 9.12 24.11 -4.84
CA MET A 164 8.08 23.71 -5.80
C MET A 164 7.55 24.89 -6.60
N GLU A 165 7.16 24.62 -7.83
CA GLU A 165 6.42 25.54 -8.70
C GLU A 165 4.94 25.12 -8.81
N PRO A 166 4.01 26.05 -9.09
CA PRO A 166 2.61 25.71 -9.32
C PRO A 166 2.44 24.64 -10.41
N GLY A 167 1.76 23.54 -10.06
CA GLY A 167 1.60 22.37 -10.93
C GLY A 167 2.59 21.24 -10.66
N ASP A 168 3.65 21.47 -9.87
CA ASP A 168 4.60 20.43 -9.50
C ASP A 168 3.96 19.34 -8.64
N ILE A 169 4.46 18.13 -8.85
CA ILE A 169 4.20 16.98 -8.00
C ILE A 169 5.54 16.35 -7.63
N LEU A 170 5.98 16.57 -6.39
CA LEU A 170 7.15 15.88 -5.86
C LEU A 170 6.75 14.50 -5.34
N ASP A 171 7.61 13.51 -5.52
CA ASP A 171 7.41 12.13 -5.06
C ASP A 171 8.55 11.73 -4.13
N GLY A 172 8.19 11.21 -2.97
CA GLY A 172 9.13 10.95 -1.90
C GLY A 172 8.57 10.02 -0.84
N GLU A 173 9.35 9.83 0.22
CA GLU A 173 8.98 9.04 1.38
C GLU A 173 8.92 9.94 2.63
N LEU A 174 7.88 9.80 3.44
CA LEU A 174 7.87 10.30 4.81
C LEU A 174 8.67 9.32 5.66
N TYR A 175 9.76 9.81 6.25
CA TYR A 175 10.76 8.98 6.89
C TYR A 175 11.48 9.74 7.99
N ASN A 176 12.04 9.00 8.93
CA ASN A 176 13.03 9.47 9.88
C ASN A 176 13.88 8.25 10.24
N HIS A 177 15.21 8.37 10.14
CA HIS A 177 16.11 7.22 10.28
C HIS A 177 16.11 6.62 11.69
N ASP A 178 15.80 7.44 12.70
CA ASP A 178 15.78 7.04 14.11
C ASP A 178 14.42 6.47 14.55
N LEU A 179 13.41 6.48 13.67
CA LEU A 179 12.06 6.02 13.99
C LEU A 179 11.72 4.68 13.34
N THR A 180 10.95 3.87 14.06
CA THR A 180 10.42 2.61 13.53
C THR A 180 9.30 2.88 12.54
N PHE A 181 9.03 1.93 11.64
CA PHE A 181 7.95 2.06 10.66
C PHE A 181 6.57 2.29 11.32
N GLN A 182 6.35 1.68 12.49
CA GLN A 182 5.15 1.81 13.30
C GLN A 182 5.02 3.24 13.85
N GLN A 183 6.12 3.80 14.35
CA GLN A 183 6.16 5.18 14.83
C GLN A 183 5.89 6.18 13.70
N ILE A 184 6.54 6.02 12.54
CA ILE A 184 6.29 6.84 11.34
C ILE A 184 4.82 6.74 10.92
N THR A 185 4.28 5.53 10.85
CA THR A 185 2.88 5.28 10.51
C THR A 185 1.92 5.98 11.48
N ALA A 186 2.23 5.98 12.78
CA ALA A 186 1.44 6.67 13.79
C ALA A 186 1.55 8.21 13.67
N ALA A 187 2.75 8.73 13.40
CA ALA A 187 3.03 10.15 13.28
C ALA A 187 2.29 10.83 12.11
N VAL A 188 2.02 10.09 11.03
CA VAL A 188 1.35 10.62 9.83
C VAL A 188 -0.15 10.31 9.78
N LYS A 189 -0.69 9.59 10.77
CA LYS A 189 -2.13 9.29 10.86
C LYS A 189 -2.92 10.53 11.27
N ARG A 190 -4.13 10.65 10.74
CA ARG A 190 -5.09 11.67 11.15
C ARG A 190 -5.72 11.29 12.49
N GLU A 191 -5.40 12.04 13.54
CA GLU A 191 -5.96 11.85 14.88
C GLU A 191 -6.56 13.15 15.45
N LYS A 192 -7.28 13.06 16.57
CA LYS A 192 -7.89 14.23 17.23
C LYS A 192 -6.85 15.15 17.87
N SER A 193 -5.69 14.59 18.23
CA SER A 193 -4.52 15.30 18.74
C SER A 193 -3.33 14.97 17.84
N THR A 194 -2.51 15.97 17.52
CA THR A 194 -1.27 15.76 16.76
C THR A 194 -0.34 14.85 17.55
N ASN A 195 0.22 13.84 16.88
CA ASN A 195 1.21 12.95 17.48
C ASN A 195 2.50 13.75 17.75
N PRO A 196 3.15 13.63 18.92
CA PRO A 196 4.37 14.39 19.22
C PRO A 196 5.51 14.12 18.23
N LEU A 197 5.51 12.97 17.55
CA LEU A 197 6.50 12.62 16.54
C LEU A 197 6.23 13.25 15.16
N THR A 198 5.06 13.85 14.93
CA THR A 198 4.70 14.40 13.59
C THR A 198 5.72 15.42 13.09
N GLU A 199 6.18 16.32 13.97
CA GLU A 199 7.16 17.37 13.62
C GLU A 199 8.56 16.81 13.32
N SER A 200 8.87 15.59 13.78
CA SER A 200 10.15 14.92 13.48
C SER A 200 10.16 14.20 12.13
N ILE A 201 9.02 14.11 11.46
CA ILE A 201 8.93 13.45 10.15
C ILE A 201 9.58 14.32 9.09
N GLU A 202 10.52 13.75 8.35
CA GLU A 202 11.16 14.34 7.19
C GLU A 202 10.50 13.86 5.90
N TYR A 203 10.63 14.64 4.84
CA TYR A 203 10.21 14.27 3.49
C TYR A 203 11.41 14.07 2.58
N HIS A 204 11.71 12.81 2.30
CA HIS A 204 12.81 12.36 1.46
C HIS A 204 12.35 12.27 0.00
N VAL A 205 12.60 13.33 -0.76
CA VAL A 205 12.19 13.50 -2.16
C VAL A 205 13.15 12.78 -3.09
N TYR A 206 12.64 11.83 -3.89
CA TYR A 206 13.44 11.02 -4.82
C TYR A 206 13.09 11.22 -6.30
N ASP A 207 11.98 11.88 -6.64
CA ASP A 207 11.57 12.13 -8.04
C ASP A 207 10.64 13.36 -8.17
N ILE A 208 10.51 13.87 -9.38
CA ILE A 208 9.46 14.82 -9.79
C ILE A 208 8.53 14.03 -10.73
N CYS A 209 7.22 14.11 -10.54
CA CYS A 209 6.27 13.41 -11.40
C CYS A 209 6.04 14.20 -12.69
N ASP A 210 6.99 14.11 -13.62
CA ASP A 210 6.95 14.75 -14.93
C ASP A 210 7.05 13.67 -16.02
N GLU A 211 6.00 13.53 -16.84
CA GLU A 211 5.94 12.53 -17.92
C GLU A 211 6.73 12.95 -19.17
N ASP A 212 7.07 14.25 -19.29
CA ASP A 212 7.76 14.81 -20.46
C ASP A 212 9.29 14.75 -20.31
N ARG A 213 9.79 14.46 -19.11
CA ARG A 213 11.23 14.36 -18.79
C ARG A 213 11.66 12.94 -18.44
N ASP A 214 12.87 12.58 -18.84
CA ASP A 214 13.51 11.36 -18.36
C ASP A 214 14.00 11.48 -16.91
N PHE A 215 14.38 10.36 -16.28
CA PHE A 215 14.74 10.39 -14.86
C PHE A 215 16.02 11.20 -14.59
N ASP A 216 16.97 11.20 -15.52
CA ASP A 216 18.20 11.99 -15.42
C ASP A 216 17.89 13.49 -15.32
N GLN A 217 17.04 13.99 -16.22
CA GLN A 217 16.56 15.38 -16.21
C GLN A 217 15.74 15.72 -14.96
N ARG A 218 14.88 14.80 -14.50
CA ARG A 218 14.08 15.01 -13.28
C ARG A 218 14.96 15.03 -12.03
N ASN A 219 15.95 14.16 -11.96
CA ASN A 219 16.94 14.13 -10.88
C ASN A 219 17.78 15.42 -10.88
N GLU A 220 18.29 15.86 -12.02
CA GLU A 220 19.03 17.14 -12.13
C GLU A 220 18.18 18.33 -11.64
N ALA A 221 16.90 18.39 -12.02
CA ALA A 221 15.99 19.42 -11.55
C ALA A 221 15.79 19.39 -10.02
N LEU A 222 15.69 18.20 -9.40
CA LEU A 222 15.68 18.08 -7.94
C LEU A 222 16.98 18.56 -7.31
N TYR A 223 18.12 18.23 -7.90
CA TYR A 223 19.43 18.66 -7.41
C TYR A 223 19.57 20.18 -7.41
N ALA A 224 19.00 20.85 -8.43
CA ALA A 224 18.99 22.31 -8.51
C ALA A 224 18.05 22.96 -7.46
N ARG A 225 16.87 22.34 -7.22
CA ARG A 225 15.81 22.91 -6.38
C ARG A 225 15.98 22.65 -4.88
N ILE A 226 16.52 21.48 -4.50
CA ILE A 226 16.65 21.07 -3.11
C ILE A 226 18.13 21.08 -2.72
N GLN A 227 18.50 22.07 -1.91
CA GLN A 227 19.80 22.13 -1.24
C GLN A 227 19.69 21.42 0.11
N ASP A 228 20.58 20.46 0.34
CA ASP A 228 20.55 19.64 1.55
C ASP A 228 21.20 20.42 2.71
N HIS A 229 20.44 20.58 3.79
CA HIS A 229 20.84 21.27 5.00
C HIS A 229 20.30 20.49 6.20
N GLU A 230 21.08 20.43 7.29
CA GLU A 230 20.78 19.62 8.47
C GLU A 230 19.38 19.92 9.03
N ASP A 231 19.04 21.20 9.18
CA ASP A 231 17.75 21.66 9.73
C ASP A 231 16.57 21.64 8.74
N ASN A 232 16.79 21.28 7.47
CA ASN A 232 15.71 21.25 6.48
C ASN A 232 15.01 19.88 6.51
N PRO A 233 13.71 19.78 6.87
CA PRO A 233 12.98 18.50 6.86
C PRO A 233 12.69 18.01 5.44
N ILE A 234 12.94 18.80 4.40
CA ILE A 234 12.86 18.37 2.99
C ILE A 234 14.25 17.92 2.54
N LYS A 235 14.42 16.61 2.47
CA LYS A 235 15.69 15.97 2.09
C LYS A 235 15.63 15.51 0.64
N ARG A 236 16.67 15.78 -0.14
CA ARG A 236 16.82 15.15 -1.45
C ARG A 236 17.49 13.80 -1.26
N VAL A 237 16.89 12.75 -1.82
CA VAL A 237 17.46 11.41 -1.73
C VAL A 237 18.79 11.34 -2.50
N SER A 238 19.81 10.76 -1.87
CA SER A 238 21.10 10.51 -2.50
C SER A 238 20.94 9.56 -3.69
N THR A 239 21.46 9.97 -4.85
CA THR A 239 21.34 9.23 -6.12
C THR A 239 22.73 8.90 -6.62
N LYS A 240 23.11 7.62 -6.58
CA LYS A 240 24.42 7.14 -7.02
C LYS A 240 24.38 6.69 -8.48
N TRP A 241 25.39 7.09 -9.25
CA TRP A 241 25.64 6.58 -10.59
C TRP A 241 26.33 5.21 -10.51
N ILE A 242 25.73 4.20 -11.12
CA ILE A 242 26.17 2.79 -11.06
C ILE A 242 26.53 2.32 -12.46
N LEU A 243 27.77 1.85 -12.65
CA LEU A 243 28.31 1.50 -13.97
C LEU A 243 27.95 0.08 -14.43
N ASN A 244 27.71 -0.84 -13.50
CA ASN A 244 27.46 -2.25 -13.77
C ASN A 244 26.75 -2.93 -12.58
N GLU A 245 26.38 -4.19 -12.75
CA GLU A 245 25.66 -4.99 -11.75
C GLU A 245 26.48 -5.26 -10.48
N GLU A 246 27.80 -5.45 -10.60
CA GLU A 246 28.69 -5.64 -9.45
C GLU A 246 28.64 -4.43 -8.50
N GLN A 247 28.81 -3.22 -9.04
CA GLN A 247 28.68 -1.99 -8.27
C GLN A 247 27.27 -1.79 -7.68
N LEU A 248 26.24 -2.30 -8.34
CA LEU A 248 24.87 -2.24 -7.84
C LEU A 248 24.70 -3.10 -6.59
N ILE A 249 25.27 -4.30 -6.60
CA ILE A 249 25.24 -5.25 -5.48
C ILE A 249 26.05 -4.70 -4.30
N GLU A 250 27.28 -4.22 -4.53
CA GLU A 250 28.08 -3.58 -3.48
C GLU A 250 27.37 -2.39 -2.83
N TYR A 251 26.70 -1.57 -3.66
CA TYR A 251 25.94 -0.44 -3.14
C TYR A 251 24.69 -0.88 -2.36
N HIS A 252 24.08 -2.00 -2.75
CA HIS A 252 22.96 -2.59 -2.02
C HIS A 252 23.37 -3.11 -0.64
N GLU A 253 24.48 -3.83 -0.56
CA GLU A 253 25.06 -4.31 0.71
C GLU A 253 25.43 -3.15 1.63
N TRP A 254 26.02 -2.08 1.08
CA TRP A 254 26.30 -0.89 1.86
C TRP A 254 25.01 -0.25 2.40
N LEU A 255 24.01 -0.01 1.55
CA LEU A 255 22.75 0.60 1.98
C LEU A 255 22.02 -0.20 3.06
N THR A 256 22.01 -1.53 2.96
CA THR A 256 21.40 -2.39 3.98
C THR A 256 22.19 -2.38 5.28
N SER A 257 23.53 -2.30 5.22
CA SER A 257 24.39 -2.11 6.40
C SER A 257 24.17 -0.78 7.11
N GLU A 258 23.75 0.26 6.38
CA GLU A 258 23.36 1.57 6.91
C GLU A 258 21.89 1.60 7.38
N GLY A 259 21.20 0.46 7.45
CA GLY A 259 19.83 0.36 7.99
C GLY A 259 18.71 0.75 7.02
N TYR A 260 19.01 0.98 5.74
CA TYR A 260 17.96 1.14 4.72
C TYR A 260 17.33 -0.21 4.36
N GLU A 261 16.09 -0.20 3.86
CA GLU A 261 15.34 -1.41 3.50
C GLU A 261 15.90 -2.12 2.25
N GLY A 262 16.81 -1.46 1.53
CA GLY A 262 17.40 -1.96 0.29
C GLY A 262 17.67 -0.84 -0.71
N THR A 263 17.52 -1.15 -1.99
CA THR A 263 17.92 -0.24 -3.08
C THR A 263 16.82 -0.05 -4.11
N MET A 264 16.60 1.18 -4.55
CA MET A 264 15.78 1.54 -5.70
C MET A 264 16.68 1.76 -6.91
N VAL A 265 16.37 1.15 -8.05
CA VAL A 265 17.18 1.17 -9.29
C VAL A 265 16.37 1.83 -10.40
N ARG A 266 17.01 2.73 -11.16
CA ARG A 266 16.34 3.57 -12.15
C ARG A 266 17.14 3.67 -13.45
N ASN A 267 16.46 3.46 -14.58
CA ASN A 267 17.02 3.76 -15.89
C ASN A 267 17.09 5.28 -16.09
N LEU A 268 18.24 5.80 -16.52
CA LEU A 268 18.46 7.24 -16.78
C LEU A 268 17.39 7.80 -17.71
N LYS A 269 17.16 7.09 -18.84
CA LYS A 269 16.23 7.50 -19.90
C LYS A 269 14.79 7.02 -19.66
N GLY A 270 14.48 6.61 -18.44
CA GLY A 270 13.13 6.19 -18.04
C GLY A 270 12.18 7.35 -17.77
N GLY A 271 11.09 7.45 -18.54
CA GLY A 271 10.00 8.39 -18.27
C GLY A 271 9.22 8.06 -16.99
N TYR A 272 8.66 9.08 -16.34
CA TYR A 272 7.73 8.89 -15.24
C TYR A 272 6.40 8.33 -15.78
N MET A 273 5.76 7.42 -15.04
CA MET A 273 4.48 6.83 -15.47
C MET A 273 3.49 6.78 -14.30
N PHE A 274 2.48 7.65 -14.32
CA PHE A 274 1.44 7.63 -13.29
C PHE A 274 0.68 6.30 -13.29
N GLN A 275 0.34 5.81 -12.09
CA GLN A 275 -0.48 4.60 -11.91
C GLN A 275 0.05 3.35 -12.65
N HIS A 276 1.36 3.30 -12.92
CA HIS A 276 1.98 2.24 -13.68
C HIS A 276 3.08 1.56 -12.86
N ARG A 277 3.23 0.25 -13.02
CA ARG A 277 4.39 -0.47 -12.48
C ARG A 277 5.47 -0.51 -13.56
N SER A 278 6.46 0.36 -13.45
CA SER A 278 7.43 0.62 -14.52
C SER A 278 8.62 -0.33 -14.44
N GLU A 279 9.14 -0.74 -15.59
CA GLU A 279 10.42 -1.47 -15.69
C GLU A 279 11.63 -0.54 -15.51
N ASN A 280 11.42 0.77 -15.70
CA ASN A 280 12.42 1.81 -15.46
C ASN A 280 12.59 2.16 -13.98
N LEU A 281 11.80 1.57 -13.09
CA LEU A 281 11.91 1.71 -11.65
C LEU A 281 11.82 0.33 -11.01
N GLN A 282 12.90 -0.14 -10.43
CA GLN A 282 12.97 -1.46 -9.81
C GLN A 282 13.44 -1.35 -8.37
N LYS A 283 13.17 -2.39 -7.56
CA LYS A 283 13.60 -2.47 -6.17
C LYS A 283 14.37 -3.76 -5.94
N ILE A 284 15.47 -3.65 -5.20
CA ILE A 284 16.22 -4.75 -4.60
C ILE A 284 15.92 -4.70 -3.10
N LYS A 285 15.56 -5.84 -2.54
CA LYS A 285 15.34 -6.03 -1.11
C LYS A 285 15.90 -7.38 -0.72
N ASP A 286 16.51 -7.42 0.44
CA ASP A 286 16.76 -8.67 1.13
C ASP A 286 15.50 -9.12 1.86
N PHE A 287 15.37 -10.43 1.98
CA PHE A 287 14.31 -11.04 2.74
C PHE A 287 14.95 -11.99 3.73
N MET A 288 14.37 -12.04 4.93
CA MET A 288 14.69 -13.05 5.92
C MET A 288 13.74 -14.22 5.71
N ASP A 289 14.27 -15.43 5.80
CA ASP A 289 13.50 -16.66 5.79
C ASP A 289 13.78 -17.36 7.14
N GLU A 290 12.75 -17.58 7.95
CA GLU A 290 12.83 -18.27 9.25
C GLU A 290 11.67 -19.26 9.40
N GLU A 291 11.89 -20.31 10.17
CA GLU A 291 10.87 -21.33 10.47
C GLU A 291 10.04 -20.89 11.70
N PHE A 292 8.73 -21.04 11.61
CA PHE A 292 7.81 -20.75 12.72
C PHE A 292 6.81 -21.88 12.91
N ASP A 293 6.54 -22.24 14.16
CA ASP A 293 5.56 -23.27 14.48
C ASP A 293 4.14 -22.82 14.10
N ILE A 294 3.43 -23.68 13.38
CA ILE A 294 2.01 -23.49 13.08
C ILE A 294 1.20 -23.90 14.32
N ILE A 295 0.55 -22.94 14.97
CA ILE A 295 -0.30 -23.17 16.16
C ILE A 295 -1.79 -23.18 15.82
N GLY A 296 -2.15 -22.90 14.57
CA GLY A 296 -3.52 -22.92 14.09
C GLY A 296 -3.70 -22.26 12.74
N GLY A 297 -4.93 -21.91 12.41
CA GLY A 297 -5.27 -21.23 11.17
C GLY A 297 -6.75 -20.93 11.07
N GLN A 298 -7.10 -20.06 10.14
CA GLN A 298 -8.48 -19.66 9.90
C GLN A 298 -8.72 -19.33 8.43
N GLY A 299 -9.99 -19.38 8.03
CA GLY A 299 -10.43 -18.83 6.75
C GLY A 299 -10.25 -17.31 6.71
N GLY A 300 -9.95 -16.77 5.53
CA GLY A 300 -9.90 -15.34 5.30
C GLY A 300 -11.27 -14.65 5.37
N GLN A 301 -11.37 -13.44 4.80
CA GLN A 301 -12.64 -12.71 4.74
C GLN A 301 -13.13 -12.54 3.30
N GLY A 302 -14.45 -12.56 3.11
CA GLY A 302 -15.08 -12.33 1.81
C GLY A 302 -14.75 -13.45 0.82
N ARG A 303 -14.20 -13.11 -0.34
CA ARG A 303 -13.84 -14.12 -1.37
C ARG A 303 -12.76 -15.12 -0.92
N ALA A 304 -12.06 -14.83 0.17
CA ALA A 304 -11.04 -15.70 0.74
C ALA A 304 -11.55 -16.50 1.97
N GLU A 305 -12.86 -16.55 2.22
CA GLU A 305 -13.42 -17.22 3.42
C GLU A 305 -13.04 -18.70 3.55
N ASN A 306 -12.83 -19.38 2.42
CA ASN A 306 -12.40 -20.78 2.38
C ASN A 306 -10.88 -20.94 2.21
N GLN A 307 -10.12 -19.85 2.16
CA GLN A 307 -8.67 -19.90 1.94
C GLN A 307 -7.95 -19.79 3.28
N CYS A 308 -7.04 -20.72 3.56
CA CYS A 308 -6.27 -20.75 4.79
C CYS A 308 -5.40 -19.50 4.96
N THR A 309 -5.43 -18.97 6.17
CA THR A 309 -4.39 -18.12 6.75
C THR A 309 -3.92 -18.84 8.02
N PHE A 310 -2.69 -19.33 8.02
CA PHE A 310 -2.10 -19.98 9.18
C PHE A 310 -1.84 -18.96 10.28
N LYS A 311 -1.89 -19.43 11.51
CA LYS A 311 -1.45 -18.71 12.69
C LYS A 311 -0.15 -19.35 13.16
N CYS A 312 0.92 -18.59 13.12
CA CYS A 312 2.25 -19.00 13.56
C CYS A 312 2.61 -18.33 14.88
N VAL A 313 3.62 -18.86 15.57
CA VAL A 313 4.15 -18.27 16.80
C VAL A 313 5.65 -18.05 16.68
N THR A 314 6.12 -16.90 17.16
CA THR A 314 7.55 -16.58 17.29
C THR A 314 8.18 -17.32 18.47
N HIS A 315 9.52 -17.40 18.52
CA HIS A 315 10.24 -18.05 19.62
C HIS A 315 9.95 -17.44 21.00
N ASP A 316 9.51 -16.19 21.07
CA ASP A 316 9.11 -15.46 22.29
C ASP A 316 7.60 -15.51 22.57
N GLY A 317 6.85 -16.33 21.81
CA GLY A 317 5.45 -16.63 22.07
C GLY A 317 4.44 -15.63 21.49
N LYS A 318 4.85 -14.79 20.52
CA LYS A 318 3.95 -13.85 19.85
C LYS A 318 3.27 -14.51 18.65
N GLU A 319 1.96 -14.40 18.59
CA GLU A 319 1.18 -14.96 17.48
C GLU A 319 1.10 -13.99 16.31
N PHE A 320 1.17 -14.53 15.09
CA PHE A 320 0.94 -13.75 13.87
C PHE A 320 0.32 -14.59 12.75
N ASP A 321 -0.42 -13.91 11.87
CA ASP A 321 -1.12 -14.54 10.76
C ASP A 321 -0.25 -14.53 9.50
N VAL A 322 -0.15 -15.70 8.84
CA VAL A 322 0.65 -15.90 7.63
C VAL A 322 -0.20 -16.57 6.56
N ARG A 323 -0.15 -16.00 5.35
CA ARG A 323 -0.74 -16.61 4.17
C ARG A 323 0.35 -17.22 3.31
N CYS A 324 0.19 -18.49 2.93
CA CYS A 324 1.13 -19.17 2.05
C CYS A 324 1.03 -18.69 0.59
N VAL A 325 2.14 -18.76 -0.14
CA VAL A 325 2.15 -18.73 -1.61
C VAL A 325 1.33 -19.92 -2.17
N GLY A 326 0.95 -19.85 -3.44
CA GLY A 326 0.13 -20.88 -4.11
C GLY A 326 -1.18 -20.35 -4.71
N THR A 327 -1.97 -21.25 -5.24
CA THR A 327 -3.29 -20.99 -5.83
C THR A 327 -4.38 -20.86 -4.77
N ASP A 328 -5.57 -20.44 -5.17
CA ASP A 328 -6.72 -20.41 -4.27
C ASP A 328 -7.12 -21.84 -3.82
N SER A 329 -6.99 -22.83 -4.71
CA SER A 329 -7.26 -24.25 -4.42
C SER A 329 -6.31 -24.80 -3.37
N ASP A 330 -5.02 -24.50 -3.47
CA ASP A 330 -4.00 -24.97 -2.52
C ASP A 330 -4.34 -24.49 -1.09
N ARG A 331 -4.83 -23.25 -0.98
CA ARG A 331 -5.22 -22.66 0.31
C ARG A 331 -6.54 -23.20 0.85
N GLU A 332 -7.46 -23.60 -0.02
CA GLU A 332 -8.69 -24.29 0.39
C GLU A 332 -8.38 -25.70 0.92
N GLU A 333 -7.43 -26.39 0.29
CA GLU A 333 -6.93 -27.68 0.77
C GLU A 333 -6.19 -27.54 2.11
N GLN A 334 -5.32 -26.53 2.25
CA GLN A 334 -4.66 -26.21 3.50
C GLN A 334 -5.66 -25.97 4.65
N LEU A 335 -6.77 -25.26 4.37
CA LEU A 335 -7.78 -25.00 5.39
C LEU A 335 -8.56 -26.27 5.75
N ARG A 336 -8.87 -27.11 4.77
CA ARG A 336 -9.57 -28.38 4.96
C ARG A 336 -8.75 -29.36 5.80
N ASN A 337 -7.44 -29.39 5.56
CA ASN A 337 -6.49 -30.28 6.24
C ASN A 337 -5.72 -29.54 7.34
N LEU A 338 -6.24 -28.42 7.84
CA LEU A 338 -5.57 -27.61 8.86
C LEU A 338 -5.04 -28.40 10.07
N PRO A 339 -5.78 -29.38 10.63
CA PRO A 339 -5.28 -30.19 11.74
C PRO A 339 -3.96 -30.90 11.47
N ASP A 340 -3.67 -31.25 10.21
CA ASP A 340 -2.46 -32.00 9.82
C ASP A 340 -1.20 -31.12 9.81
N TYR A 341 -1.37 -29.79 9.82
CA TYR A 341 -0.26 -28.83 9.81
C TYR A 341 0.02 -28.22 11.18
N ILE A 342 -0.86 -28.40 12.16
CA ILE A 342 -0.66 -27.83 13.50
C ILE A 342 0.48 -28.59 14.19
N GLY A 343 1.51 -27.86 14.61
CA GLY A 343 2.75 -28.40 15.18
C GLY A 343 3.88 -28.56 14.18
N GLU A 344 3.62 -28.38 12.88
CA GLU A 344 4.66 -28.35 11.85
C GLU A 344 5.31 -26.96 11.75
N GLU A 345 6.52 -26.92 11.21
CA GLU A 345 7.24 -25.66 10.94
C GLU A 345 6.84 -25.10 9.57
N LEU A 346 6.55 -23.81 9.51
CA LEU A 346 6.35 -23.06 8.28
C LEU A 346 7.57 -22.20 8.01
N THR A 347 8.19 -22.37 6.84
CA THR A 347 9.21 -21.44 6.34
C THR A 347 8.52 -20.14 5.95
N VAL A 348 8.76 -19.07 6.70
CA VAL A 348 8.16 -17.75 6.47
C VAL A 348 9.22 -16.80 5.94
N LYS A 349 8.92 -16.22 4.78
CA LYS A 349 9.67 -15.13 4.17
C LYS A 349 9.11 -13.79 4.60
N PHE A 350 9.94 -12.91 5.16
CA PHE A 350 9.53 -11.59 5.63
C PHE A 350 10.65 -10.55 5.42
N GLN A 351 10.35 -9.27 5.65
CA GLN A 351 11.32 -8.19 5.38
C GLN A 351 12.12 -7.78 6.60
N ASN A 352 11.48 -7.67 7.76
CA ASN A 352 12.10 -7.31 9.04
C ASN A 352 11.14 -7.70 10.18
N TYR A 353 11.59 -7.62 11.43
CA TYR A 353 10.73 -7.73 12.61
C TYR A 353 10.11 -6.39 12.99
N SER A 354 8.95 -6.42 13.65
CA SER A 354 8.38 -5.29 14.37
C SER A 354 9.09 -5.07 15.70
N ASP A 355 8.80 -3.93 16.34
CA ASP A 355 9.25 -3.62 17.71
C ASP A 355 8.83 -4.70 18.73
N ASP A 356 7.75 -5.44 18.43
CA ASP A 356 7.25 -6.55 19.24
C ASP A 356 7.83 -7.92 18.82
N GLY A 357 8.84 -7.96 17.95
CA GLY A 357 9.48 -9.20 17.49
C GLY A 357 8.65 -10.00 16.47
N ILE A 358 7.65 -9.39 15.83
CA ILE A 358 6.77 -10.09 14.87
C ILE A 358 7.22 -9.83 13.43
N PRO A 359 7.35 -10.86 12.57
CA PRO A 359 7.64 -10.68 11.15
C PRO A 359 6.72 -9.67 10.44
N ILE A 360 7.32 -8.69 9.75
CA ILE A 360 6.62 -7.68 8.95
C ILE A 360 6.51 -8.14 7.49
N PHE A 361 5.26 -8.09 6.98
CA PHE A 361 4.86 -8.60 5.67
C PHE A 361 5.23 -10.07 5.43
N PRO A 362 4.87 -10.98 6.35
CA PRO A 362 5.22 -12.38 6.25
C PRO A 362 4.47 -13.07 5.11
N VAL A 363 5.16 -13.99 4.45
CA VAL A 363 4.62 -14.85 3.40
C VAL A 363 5.12 -16.27 3.66
N GLY A 364 4.19 -17.21 3.84
CA GLY A 364 4.53 -18.63 4.00
C GLY A 364 5.01 -19.20 2.67
N ILE A 365 6.15 -19.88 2.67
CA ILE A 365 6.78 -20.43 1.47
C ILE A 365 6.49 -21.92 1.37
N GLU A 366 6.83 -22.66 2.42
CA GLU A 366 6.80 -24.12 2.44
C GLU A 366 6.55 -24.59 3.87
N ILE A 367 5.69 -25.61 4.03
CA ILE A 367 5.50 -26.29 5.31
C ILE A 367 6.47 -27.46 5.33
N ARG A 368 7.30 -27.54 6.36
CA ARG A 368 8.25 -28.64 6.54
C ARG A 368 7.64 -29.65 7.49
N SER A 369 7.32 -30.82 6.96
CA SER A 369 6.98 -31.99 7.77
C SER A 369 8.26 -32.78 8.04
N TYR A 370 8.70 -32.82 9.30
CA TYR A 370 9.72 -33.77 9.72
C TYR A 370 9.03 -35.10 10.07
N GLU A 371 8.84 -35.97 9.07
CA GLU A 371 8.58 -37.39 9.32
C GLU A 371 9.82 -38.12 9.85
#